data_AF-A0A4R0V040-F1
#
_entry.id   AF-A0A4R0V040-F1
#
_cell.length_a   1.000
_cell.length_b   1.000
_cell.length_c   1.000
_cell.angle_alpha   90.00
_cell.angle_beta   90.00
_cell.angle_gamma   90.00
#
_symmetry.space_group_name_H-M   'P 1'
#
loop_
_entity.id
_entity.type
_entity.pdbx_description
1 polymer ?
#
loop_
_entity_poly.entity_id
_entity_poly.type
_entity_poly.pdbx_seq_one_letter_code
_entity_poly.pdbx_strand_id
1 'polypeptide(L)'
;MNNDTGGDHPMPGTRTRRLFDENLSMIETMTRIEIRRLGRMPRGTHLGQDDGNPVTDLLPDRYLDRYDREFLYRMLGSTIRLRARLADPTANHAAHSVIEEILISRAVRLIADDDNEEGSGLEAWLEDWLGDLDVDRLYDPAADETTLASDPATGSGDMRFDHWFEDQYWADETDGGE
;
A
#
# COMPACT_ATOMS: atom_id res chain seq x y z
N MET A 1 2.78 18.81 -18.29
CA MET A 1 1.54 18.15 -18.76
C MET A 1 0.63 18.12 -17.57
N ASN A 2 -0.64 18.48 -17.75
CA ASN A 2 -1.59 18.71 -16.67
C ASN A 2 -1.84 17.40 -15.92
N ASN A 3 -1.48 17.33 -14.63
CA ASN A 3 -2.04 16.35 -13.73
C ASN A 3 -3.36 16.93 -13.23
N ASP A 4 -4.44 16.62 -13.96
CA ASP A 4 -5.78 16.77 -13.44
C ASP A 4 -5.89 15.89 -12.18
N THR A 5 -6.41 16.51 -11.13
CA THR A 5 -6.50 16.07 -9.75
C THR A 5 -7.05 14.65 -9.56
N GLY A 6 -6.20 13.71 -9.17
CA GLY A 6 -6.63 12.50 -8.47
C GLY A 6 -7.22 12.90 -7.12
N GLY A 7 -8.51 12.68 -6.93
CA GLY A 7 -9.25 13.11 -5.73
C GLY A 7 -10.70 13.55 -5.98
N ASP A 8 -11.22 13.45 -7.20
CA ASP A 8 -12.60 13.86 -7.51
C ASP A 8 -13.67 12.85 -7.03
N HIS A 9 -13.26 11.69 -6.50
CA HIS A 9 -14.16 10.70 -5.93
C HIS A 9 -14.07 10.61 -4.39
N PRO A 10 -15.01 11.25 -3.65
CA PRO A 10 -15.02 11.24 -2.18
C PRO A 10 -15.41 9.86 -1.66
N MET A 11 -14.61 9.25 -0.78
CA MET A 11 -14.69 7.85 -0.32
C MET A 11 -16.12 7.24 -0.34
N PRO A 12 -16.32 5.97 -0.80
CA PRO A 12 -17.67 5.45 -1.03
C PRO A 12 -18.47 5.42 0.26
N GLY A 13 -19.80 5.30 0.14
CA GLY A 13 -20.77 5.49 1.23
C GLY A 13 -20.34 4.93 2.59
N THR A 14 -20.88 5.48 3.68
CA THR A 14 -20.42 5.27 5.07
C THR A 14 -20.02 3.84 5.47
N ARG A 15 -20.63 2.81 4.86
CA ARG A 15 -20.23 1.40 5.01
C ARG A 15 -18.83 1.10 4.45
N THR A 16 -18.53 1.44 3.20
CA THR A 16 -17.26 1.12 2.54
C THR A 16 -16.09 1.83 3.21
N ARG A 17 -16.25 3.11 3.58
CA ARG A 17 -15.26 3.84 4.40
C ARG A 17 -14.98 3.11 5.71
N ARG A 18 -16.03 2.66 6.40
CA ARG A 18 -15.88 1.90 7.64
C ARG A 18 -15.14 0.57 7.43
N LEU A 19 -15.48 -0.19 6.39
CA LEU A 19 -14.81 -1.46 6.08
C LEU A 19 -13.33 -1.25 5.73
N PHE A 20 -13.02 -0.21 4.97
CA PHE A 20 -11.65 0.17 4.67
C PHE A 20 -10.85 0.50 5.94
N ASP A 21 -11.42 1.31 6.86
CA ASP A 21 -10.81 1.63 8.14
C ASP A 21 -10.62 0.39 9.02
N GLU A 22 -11.60 -0.52 9.03
CA GLU A 22 -11.55 -1.81 9.73
C GLU A 22 -10.43 -2.70 9.15
N ASN A 23 -10.28 -2.76 7.83
CA ASN A 23 -9.22 -3.51 7.15
C ASN A 23 -7.83 -2.95 7.45
N LEU A 24 -7.63 -1.63 7.41
CA LEU A 24 -6.36 -1.02 7.82
C LEU A 24 -6.04 -1.29 9.30
N SER A 25 -7.07 -1.28 10.17
CA SER A 25 -6.90 -1.63 11.59
C SER A 25 -6.54 -3.10 11.80
N MET A 26 -7.08 -3.99 10.98
CA MET A 26 -6.74 -5.42 10.98
C MET A 26 -5.28 -5.61 10.54
N ILE A 27 -4.87 -4.99 9.42
CA ILE A 27 -3.49 -5.04 8.91
C ILE A 27 -2.51 -4.53 9.98
N GLU A 28 -2.82 -3.41 10.65
CA GLU A 28 -1.99 -2.90 11.75
C GLU A 28 -1.85 -3.93 12.87
N THR A 29 -2.96 -4.56 13.27
CA THR A 29 -2.99 -5.54 14.36
C THR A 29 -2.15 -6.77 14.02
N MET A 30 -2.33 -7.32 12.82
CA MET A 30 -1.56 -8.47 12.32
C MET A 30 -0.07 -8.14 12.27
N THR A 31 0.28 -6.97 11.74
CA THR A 31 1.68 -6.49 11.67
C THR A 31 2.31 -6.40 13.07
N ARG A 32 1.59 -5.87 14.07
CA ARG A 32 2.08 -5.80 15.47
C ARG A 32 2.28 -7.18 16.09
N ILE A 33 1.43 -8.15 15.78
CA ILE A 33 1.56 -9.54 16.24
C ILE A 33 2.84 -10.13 15.66
N GLU A 34 3.07 -9.97 14.36
CA GLU A 34 4.24 -10.53 13.68
C GLU A 34 5.55 -9.87 14.08
N ILE A 35 5.58 -8.56 14.32
CA ILE A 35 6.75 -7.88 14.90
C ILE A 35 7.14 -8.50 16.25
N ARG A 36 6.16 -8.80 17.11
CA ARG A 36 6.41 -9.42 18.42
C ARG A 36 6.84 -10.88 18.28
N ARG A 37 6.32 -11.60 17.29
CA ARG A 37 6.73 -12.97 16.98
C ARG A 37 8.17 -13.01 16.50
N LEU A 38 8.51 -12.28 15.42
CA LEU A 38 9.87 -12.19 14.88
C LEU A 38 10.88 -11.65 15.90
N GLY A 39 10.45 -10.76 16.80
CA GLY A 39 11.30 -10.24 17.89
C GLY A 39 11.77 -11.30 18.90
N ARG A 40 11.14 -12.48 18.93
CA ARG A 40 11.55 -13.63 19.76
C ARG A 40 12.35 -14.68 18.99
N MET A 41 12.54 -14.48 17.69
CA MET A 41 13.22 -15.42 16.79
C MET A 41 14.68 -14.99 16.54
N PRO A 42 15.54 -15.90 16.04
CA PRO A 42 16.91 -15.55 15.67
C PRO A 42 16.96 -14.39 14.67
N ARG A 43 18.02 -13.58 14.75
CA ARG A 43 18.28 -12.52 13.77
C ARG A 43 18.37 -13.11 12.36
N GLY A 44 17.73 -12.46 11.39
CA GLY A 44 17.64 -12.93 10.00
C GLY A 44 16.42 -13.79 9.71
N THR A 45 15.55 -14.05 10.70
CA THR A 45 14.23 -14.64 10.46
C THR A 45 13.34 -13.63 9.72
N HIS A 46 12.63 -14.09 8.68
CA HIS A 46 11.69 -13.31 7.87
C HIS A 46 10.36 -14.08 7.70
N LEU A 47 9.31 -13.38 7.25
CA LEU A 47 7.97 -13.94 7.13
C LEU A 47 7.88 -15.11 6.14
N GLY A 48 8.67 -15.11 5.06
CA GLY A 48 8.70 -16.20 4.09
C GLY A 48 9.13 -17.59 4.63
N GLN A 49 9.52 -17.69 5.90
CA GLN A 49 9.81 -18.97 6.57
C GLN A 49 8.59 -19.56 7.31
N ASP A 50 7.48 -18.82 7.33
CA ASP A 50 6.26 -19.15 8.06
C ASP A 50 5.11 -19.36 7.07
N ASP A 51 4.90 -20.61 6.66
CA ASP A 51 3.80 -20.96 5.75
C ASP A 51 2.45 -20.55 6.37
N GLY A 52 1.66 -19.80 5.61
CA GLY A 52 0.30 -19.38 6.00
C GLY A 52 0.28 -18.20 6.99
N ASN A 53 1.33 -17.39 7.04
CA ASN A 53 1.31 -16.15 7.79
C ASN A 53 0.31 -15.17 7.16
N PRO A 54 -0.69 -14.66 7.89
CA PRO A 54 -1.73 -13.84 7.27
C PRO A 54 -1.18 -12.49 6.78
N VAL A 55 0.00 -12.03 7.24
CA VAL A 55 0.66 -10.84 6.70
C VAL A 55 1.33 -11.12 5.34
N THR A 56 1.77 -12.36 5.06
CA THR A 56 2.34 -12.68 3.74
C THR A 56 1.30 -12.62 2.63
N ASP A 57 0.04 -12.95 2.93
CA ASP A 57 -1.06 -12.86 1.96
C ASP A 57 -1.33 -11.40 1.50
N LEU A 58 -0.90 -10.42 2.30
CA LEU A 58 -1.01 -8.99 1.96
C LEU A 58 0.10 -8.54 1.01
N LEU A 59 1.25 -9.20 1.00
CA LEU A 59 2.46 -8.70 0.36
C LEU A 59 2.78 -9.49 -0.92
N PRO A 60 3.51 -8.91 -1.88
CA PRO A 60 3.99 -9.63 -3.05
C PRO A 60 4.91 -10.81 -2.69
N ASP A 61 4.68 -11.99 -3.29
CA ASP A 61 5.47 -13.19 -2.98
C ASP A 61 6.96 -13.07 -3.36
N ARG A 62 7.28 -12.24 -4.36
CA ARG A 62 8.63 -12.06 -4.90
C ARG A 62 9.69 -11.60 -3.91
N TYR A 63 9.27 -11.04 -2.75
CA TYR A 63 10.17 -10.54 -1.71
C TYR A 63 9.93 -11.19 -0.33
N LEU A 64 9.36 -12.40 -0.29
CA LEU A 64 9.07 -13.12 0.97
C LEU A 64 10.30 -13.30 1.88
N ASP A 65 11.49 -13.38 1.29
CA ASP A 65 12.78 -13.48 1.99
C ASP A 65 13.27 -12.16 2.58
N ARG A 66 12.65 -11.04 2.21
CA ARG A 66 13.01 -9.68 2.63
C ARG A 66 12.07 -9.10 3.68
N TYR A 67 10.92 -9.73 3.92
CA TYR A 67 9.94 -9.28 4.94
C TYR A 67 10.38 -9.68 6.35
N ASP A 68 11.40 -9.03 6.86
CA ASP A 68 11.91 -9.23 8.21
C ASP A 68 11.26 -8.30 9.24
N ARG A 69 11.75 -8.35 10.48
CA ARG A 69 11.25 -7.51 11.57
C ARG A 69 11.40 -6.01 11.28
N GLU A 70 12.46 -5.59 10.60
CA GLU A 70 12.71 -4.18 10.29
C GLU A 70 11.72 -3.69 9.23
N PHE A 71 11.51 -4.48 8.17
CA PHE A 71 10.48 -4.25 7.18
C PHE A 71 9.11 -4.05 7.84
N LEU A 72 8.70 -4.96 8.74
CA LEU A 72 7.41 -4.85 9.42
C LEU A 72 7.30 -3.61 10.31
N TYR A 73 8.39 -3.15 10.95
CA TYR A 73 8.36 -1.88 11.69
C TYR A 73 8.13 -0.68 10.77
N ARG A 74 8.78 -0.65 9.60
CA ARG A 74 8.59 0.43 8.62
C ARG A 74 7.18 0.40 8.04
N MET A 75 6.66 -0.79 7.73
CA MET A 75 5.28 -0.99 7.28
C MET A 75 4.28 -0.54 8.33
N LEU A 76 4.46 -0.94 9.60
CA LEU A 76 3.61 -0.49 10.71
C LEU A 76 3.60 1.04 10.84
N GLY A 77 4.76 1.68 10.70
CA GLY A 77 4.85 3.14 10.72
C GLY A 77 4.05 3.78 9.59
N SER A 78 4.12 3.21 8.38
CA SER A 78 3.38 3.67 7.20
C SER A 78 1.87 3.48 7.38
N THR A 79 1.43 2.31 7.87
CA THR A 79 0.01 2.05 8.18
C THR A 79 -0.55 3.06 9.19
N ILE A 80 0.19 3.36 10.27
CA ILE A 80 -0.26 4.32 11.30
C ILE A 80 -0.38 5.73 10.71
N ARG A 81 0.59 6.18 9.92
CA ARG A 81 0.55 7.50 9.27
C ARG A 81 -0.59 7.60 8.26
N LEU A 82 -0.76 6.58 7.42
CA LEU A 82 -1.86 6.49 6.46
C LEU A 82 -3.21 6.59 7.18
N ARG A 83 -3.44 5.80 8.24
CA ARG A 83 -4.67 5.87 9.03
C ARG A 83 -4.91 7.24 9.66
N ALA A 84 -3.85 7.89 10.17
CA ALA A 84 -3.95 9.23 10.74
C ALA A 84 -4.31 10.28 9.66
N ARG A 85 -3.74 10.17 8.45
CA ARG A 85 -4.05 11.03 7.30
C ARG A 85 -5.51 10.88 6.89
N LEU A 86 -5.97 9.64 6.71
CA LEU A 86 -7.34 9.34 6.25
C LEU A 86 -8.43 9.59 7.29
N ALA A 87 -8.06 9.81 8.55
CA ALA A 87 -8.98 10.28 9.59
C ALA A 87 -9.40 11.74 9.37
N ASP A 88 -8.62 12.53 8.64
CA ASP A 88 -8.98 13.89 8.23
C ASP A 88 -9.82 13.84 6.93
N PRO A 89 -11.10 14.26 6.95
CA PRO A 89 -11.95 14.26 5.76
C PRO A 89 -11.47 15.18 4.64
N THR A 90 -10.54 16.09 4.93
CA THR A 90 -10.01 17.09 4.00
C THR A 90 -8.61 16.77 3.49
N ALA A 91 -7.96 15.73 4.04
CA ALA A 91 -6.64 15.32 3.59
C ALA A 91 -6.71 14.69 2.20
N ASN A 92 -5.60 14.78 1.47
CA ASN A 92 -5.42 14.01 0.24
C ASN A 92 -5.35 12.50 0.59
N HIS A 93 -6.06 11.71 -0.19
CA HIS A 93 -6.14 10.25 -0.05
C HIS A 93 -5.08 9.54 -0.91
N ALA A 94 -4.35 10.29 -1.74
CA ALA A 94 -3.28 9.75 -2.58
C ALA A 94 -2.23 8.98 -1.78
N ALA A 95 -1.68 7.93 -2.38
CA ALA A 95 -0.52 7.24 -1.86
C ALA A 95 0.74 8.12 -2.03
N HIS A 96 1.64 8.09 -1.05
CA HIS A 96 2.92 8.82 -1.12
C HIS A 96 4.11 7.88 -1.43
N SER A 97 3.93 6.57 -1.23
CA SER A 97 4.97 5.57 -1.40
C SER A 97 4.35 4.24 -1.84
N VAL A 98 5.13 3.37 -2.46
CA VAL A 98 4.67 2.04 -2.91
C VAL A 98 4.07 1.22 -1.75
N ILE A 99 4.63 1.31 -0.54
CA ILE A 99 4.05 0.60 0.61
C ILE A 99 2.65 1.13 0.96
N GLU A 100 2.39 2.43 0.77
CA GLU A 100 1.04 2.97 0.94
C GLU A 100 0.10 2.47 -0.16
N GLU A 101 0.55 2.38 -1.41
CA GLU A 101 -0.24 1.80 -2.50
C GLU A 101 -0.61 0.34 -2.21
N ILE A 102 0.34 -0.47 -1.75
CA ILE A 102 0.10 -1.85 -1.32
C ILE A 102 -0.94 -1.87 -0.18
N LEU A 103 -0.78 -1.04 0.85
CA LEU A 103 -1.69 -1.01 2.00
C LEU A 103 -3.11 -0.59 1.60
N ILE A 104 -3.25 0.44 0.76
CA ILE A 104 -4.53 0.92 0.25
C ILE A 104 -5.17 -0.15 -0.64
N SER A 105 -4.44 -0.68 -1.62
CA SER A 105 -4.90 -1.73 -2.53
C SER A 105 -5.39 -2.96 -1.77
N ARG A 106 -4.64 -3.41 -0.75
CA ARG A 106 -5.08 -4.53 0.09
C ARG A 106 -6.29 -4.21 0.93
N ALA A 107 -6.35 -3.05 1.57
CA ALA A 107 -7.51 -2.67 2.37
C ALA A 107 -8.79 -2.57 1.52
N VAL A 108 -8.69 -2.11 0.27
CA VAL A 108 -9.81 -2.07 -0.69
C VAL A 108 -10.18 -3.48 -1.18
N ARG A 109 -9.22 -4.28 -1.61
CA ARG A 109 -9.49 -5.62 -2.16
C ARG A 109 -10.11 -6.58 -1.13
N LEU A 110 -9.74 -6.45 0.15
CA LEU A 110 -10.37 -7.19 1.25
C LEU A 110 -11.88 -6.88 1.41
N ILE A 111 -12.36 -5.72 0.94
CA ILE A 111 -13.80 -5.41 0.92
C ILE A 111 -14.49 -6.23 -0.17
N ALA A 112 -13.89 -6.32 -1.36
CA ALA A 112 -14.43 -7.08 -2.47
C ALA A 112 -14.53 -8.58 -2.15
N ASP A 113 -13.52 -9.12 -1.44
CA ASP A 113 -13.48 -10.52 -1.04
C ASP A 113 -14.60 -10.89 -0.02
N ASP A 114 -14.98 -9.96 0.87
CA ASP A 114 -16.01 -10.19 1.89
C ASP A 114 -17.44 -10.01 1.35
N ASP A 115 -17.66 -9.00 0.50
CA ASP A 115 -19.00 -8.64 0.02
C ASP A 115 -19.45 -9.40 -1.25
N ASN A 116 -18.56 -10.14 -1.92
CA ASN A 116 -18.85 -10.84 -3.20
C ASN A 116 -19.50 -9.89 -4.25
N GLU A 117 -19.26 -8.58 -4.13
CA GLU A 117 -19.70 -7.54 -5.06
C GLU A 117 -18.79 -7.56 -6.29
N GLU A 118 -19.39 -7.49 -7.49
CA GLU A 118 -18.63 -7.33 -8.75
C GLU A 118 -17.87 -5.98 -8.72
N GLY A 119 -16.56 -6.08 -8.47
CA GLY A 119 -15.63 -5.01 -8.05
C GLY A 119 -15.43 -3.78 -8.95
N SER A 120 -16.28 -3.55 -9.95
CA SER A 120 -16.17 -2.41 -10.87
C SER A 120 -16.22 -1.05 -10.17
N GLY A 121 -16.94 -0.95 -9.05
CA GLY A 121 -17.07 0.27 -8.27
C GLY A 121 -15.97 0.49 -7.23
N LEU A 122 -15.09 -0.47 -6.97
CA LEU A 122 -13.94 -0.28 -6.06
C LEU A 122 -12.65 -0.03 -6.83
N GLU A 123 -12.54 -0.62 -8.02
CA GLU A 123 -11.37 -0.49 -8.90
C GLU A 123 -11.18 0.94 -9.41
N ALA A 124 -12.25 1.61 -9.86
CA ALA A 124 -12.19 3.01 -10.29
C ALA A 124 -11.73 3.98 -9.18
N TRP A 125 -11.96 3.62 -7.92
CA TRP A 125 -11.57 4.41 -6.76
C TRP A 125 -10.13 4.16 -6.38
N LEU A 126 -9.72 2.89 -6.49
CA LEU A 126 -8.35 2.52 -6.30
C LEU A 126 -7.47 3.28 -7.32
N GLU A 127 -7.88 3.31 -8.59
CA GLU A 127 -7.17 4.05 -9.64
C GLU A 127 -7.05 5.55 -9.32
N ASP A 128 -8.10 6.21 -8.81
CA ASP A 128 -8.05 7.63 -8.41
C ASP A 128 -7.09 7.90 -7.24
N TRP A 129 -7.01 6.97 -6.28
CA TRP A 129 -6.19 7.12 -5.07
C TRP A 129 -4.73 6.73 -5.27
N LEU A 130 -4.47 5.81 -6.18
CA LEU A 130 -3.12 5.40 -6.52
C LEU A 130 -2.55 6.27 -7.66
N GLY A 131 -3.40 6.89 -8.48
CA GLY A 131 -2.99 7.66 -9.66
C GLY A 131 -2.76 6.78 -10.89
N ASP A 132 -2.41 5.51 -10.68
CA ASP A 132 -2.47 4.43 -11.66
C ASP A 132 -2.73 3.07 -10.95
N LEU A 133 -2.60 1.94 -11.65
CA LEU A 133 -2.72 0.59 -11.07
C LEU A 133 -1.43 -0.23 -11.26
N ASP A 134 -0.28 0.44 -11.29
CA ASP A 134 1.02 -0.20 -11.49
C ASP A 134 1.44 -1.13 -10.33
N VAL A 135 0.87 -0.93 -9.13
CA VAL A 135 1.05 -1.80 -7.95
C VAL A 135 0.71 -3.26 -8.25
N ASP A 136 -0.17 -3.52 -9.22
CA ASP A 136 -0.53 -4.89 -9.65
C ASP A 136 0.65 -5.61 -10.32
N ARG A 137 1.60 -4.87 -10.91
CA ARG A 137 2.84 -5.43 -11.47
C ARG A 137 3.69 -6.14 -10.42
N LEU A 138 3.59 -5.74 -9.15
CA LEU A 138 4.30 -6.42 -8.05
C LEU A 138 3.86 -7.88 -7.89
N TYR A 139 2.60 -8.17 -8.22
CA TYR A 139 1.98 -9.48 -8.11
C TYR A 139 2.02 -10.28 -9.42
N ASP A 140 2.38 -9.66 -10.54
CA ASP A 140 2.58 -10.36 -11.81
C ASP A 140 3.88 -11.20 -11.75
N PRO A 141 3.81 -12.54 -11.91
CA PRO A 141 5.01 -13.38 -11.95
C PRO A 141 5.91 -13.09 -13.17
N ALA A 142 5.41 -12.42 -14.21
CA ALA A 142 6.19 -12.02 -15.38
C ALA A 142 6.97 -10.71 -15.19
N ALA A 143 6.65 -9.91 -14.17
CA ALA A 143 7.35 -8.65 -13.94
C ALA A 143 8.80 -8.89 -13.46
N ASP A 144 9.74 -8.16 -14.04
CA ASP A 144 11.14 -8.12 -13.66
C ASP A 144 11.55 -6.74 -13.12
N GLU A 145 12.80 -6.62 -12.66
CA GLU A 145 13.35 -5.35 -12.15
C GLU A 145 13.29 -4.19 -13.15
N THR A 146 13.25 -4.46 -14.46
CA THR A 146 13.13 -3.42 -15.49
C THR A 146 11.70 -2.92 -15.57
N THR A 147 10.72 -3.83 -15.52
CA THR A 147 9.29 -3.47 -15.51
C THR A 147 8.84 -2.82 -14.19
N LEU A 148 9.59 -3.04 -13.11
CA LEU A 148 9.35 -2.43 -11.80
C LEU A 148 10.15 -1.14 -11.57
N ALA A 149 11.05 -0.76 -12.47
CA ALA A 149 11.75 0.51 -12.35
C ALA A 149 10.78 1.67 -12.63
N SER A 150 11.07 2.84 -12.07
CA SER A 150 10.29 4.06 -12.30
C SER A 150 10.10 4.34 -13.80
N ASP A 151 8.89 4.69 -14.20
CA ASP A 151 8.60 5.13 -15.57
C ASP A 151 8.00 6.54 -15.58
N PRO A 152 8.83 7.57 -15.87
CA PRO A 152 8.36 8.95 -15.98
C PRO A 152 7.29 9.15 -17.07
N ALA A 153 7.17 8.25 -18.05
CA ALA A 153 6.17 8.35 -19.10
C ALA A 153 4.77 7.99 -18.60
N THR A 154 4.66 7.15 -17.57
CA THR A 154 3.38 6.78 -16.96
C THR A 154 3.16 7.45 -15.60
N GLY A 155 4.18 8.09 -15.02
CA GLY A 155 4.13 8.60 -13.66
C GLY A 155 4.34 7.52 -12.59
N SER A 156 4.69 6.31 -13.03
CA SER A 156 4.87 5.13 -12.18
C SER A 156 6.15 5.26 -11.34
N GLY A 157 6.01 4.95 -10.05
CA GLY A 157 7.10 4.98 -9.09
C GLY A 157 8.09 3.85 -9.32
N ASP A 158 9.23 3.93 -8.65
CA ASP A 158 10.14 2.81 -8.52
C ASP A 158 9.56 1.75 -7.57
N MET A 159 9.02 0.70 -8.18
CA MET A 159 8.38 -0.45 -7.53
C MET A 159 9.37 -1.49 -7.02
N ARG A 160 10.67 -1.28 -7.22
CA ARG A 160 11.69 -2.20 -6.70
C ARG A 160 11.74 -2.08 -5.18
N PHE A 161 11.94 -3.22 -4.52
CA PHE A 161 11.76 -3.37 -3.07
C PHE A 161 12.46 -2.30 -2.22
N ASP A 162 13.67 -1.89 -2.61
CA ASP A 162 14.48 -0.96 -1.82
C ASP A 162 13.88 0.47 -1.77
N HIS A 163 13.00 0.82 -2.73
CA HIS A 163 12.37 2.12 -2.86
C HIS A 163 10.98 2.19 -2.19
N TRP A 164 10.45 1.10 -1.65
CA TRP A 164 9.04 1.00 -1.25
C TRP A 164 8.55 2.00 -0.19
N PHE A 165 9.46 2.52 0.62
CA PHE A 165 9.15 3.44 1.71
C PHE A 165 9.65 4.87 1.43
N GLU A 166 10.19 5.11 0.25
CA GLU A 166 10.57 6.45 -0.20
C GLU A 166 9.30 7.23 -0.55
N ASP A 167 9.32 8.55 -0.33
CA ASP A 167 8.27 9.42 -0.82
C ASP A 167 8.50 9.64 -2.32
N GLN A 168 7.62 9.09 -3.15
CA GLN A 168 7.80 9.02 -4.61
C GLN A 168 6.77 9.84 -5.38
N TYR A 169 5.58 10.00 -4.81
CA TYR A 169 4.41 10.49 -5.55
C TYR A 169 3.97 11.89 -5.10
N TRP A 170 4.37 12.32 -3.91
CA TRP A 170 4.01 13.62 -3.36
C TRP A 170 5.22 14.56 -3.37
N ALA A 171 5.26 15.46 -4.35
CA ALA A 171 6.06 16.68 -4.22
C ALA A 171 5.18 17.76 -3.60
N ASP A 172 5.43 18.15 -2.35
CA ASP A 172 5.02 19.49 -1.93
C ASP A 172 5.70 20.45 -2.91
N GLU A 173 4.93 21.17 -3.73
CA GLU A 173 5.40 22.42 -4.32
C GLU A 173 5.61 23.43 -3.19
N THR A 174 6.70 23.26 -2.46
CA THR A 174 7.28 24.30 -1.60
C THR A 174 8.75 24.43 -1.94
N ASP A 175 9.01 25.10 -3.06
CA ASP A 175 10.04 26.13 -3.18
C ASP A 175 10.12 26.66 -4.62
N GLY A 176 9.29 27.68 -4.87
CA GLY A 176 9.44 28.59 -5.98
C GLY A 176 9.50 30.01 -5.44
N GLY A 177 10.55 30.32 -4.68
CA GLY A 177 10.84 31.69 -4.28
C GLY A 177 11.12 32.56 -5.50
N GLU A 178 10.36 33.66 -5.61
CA GLU A 178 10.85 35.02 -5.87
C GLU A 178 9.83 36.04 -5.33
#